data_AF-A0A836GAM3-F1
#
_entry.id   AF-A0A836GAM3-F1
#
_cell.length_a   1.000
_cell.length_b   1.000
_cell.length_c   1.000
_cell.angle_alpha   90.00
_cell.angle_beta   90.00
_cell.angle_gamma   90.00
#
_symmetry.space_group_name_H-M   'P 1'
#
loop_
_entity.id
_entity.type
_entity.pdbx_description
1 polymer ?
#
loop_
_entity_poly.entity_id
_entity_poly.type
_entity_poly.pdbx_seq_one_letter_code
_entity_poly.pdbx_strand_id
1 'polypeptide(L)'
;MRRDIMLTTLQIPKELKSVPFYKPYKAPPPAPDSERTPEVIEAEMKALEAAMEALVLITLKLPSSIIWFEPPLVAHWIPKKKIWSTQDVHDIKYNEEKQTITFRTGRLGIHGLATFKFINIPFQSWELKPEISRDVHGGIVLNVSAAIVQAEFIVREDLVCLNSLAGGMSTALKEIIGKYMKLHILIEKMRDIGCDLFPERDAFSYVKALPVKHPVTEKHLRKCMALLCTAYTFSWSRWNASRHSREIVIQFKELHGCVAKERTNLTLLVTPLKTVIVSCTEVSSEFSTVPLDGENSKFYADLYHLALQNAGIKSRILMKNISFKLVKTVIKLLGRTNVINMSS
;
A
#
# COMPACT_ATOMS: atom_id res chain seq x y z
N MET A 1 -61.41 -28.81 -37.69
CA MET A 1 -60.69 -27.70 -37.02
C MET A 1 -59.24 -27.71 -37.46
N ARG A 2 -58.85 -26.87 -38.43
CA ARG A 2 -57.43 -26.62 -38.75
C ARG A 2 -56.93 -25.59 -37.75
N ARG A 3 -55.86 -25.92 -37.01
CA ARG A 3 -55.18 -24.97 -36.12
C ARG A 3 -54.37 -24.02 -36.98
N ASP A 4 -54.69 -22.75 -36.95
CA ASP A 4 -53.85 -21.71 -37.54
C ASP A 4 -52.54 -21.65 -36.76
N ILE A 5 -51.46 -22.07 -37.41
CA ILE A 5 -50.09 -21.91 -36.91
C ILE A 5 -49.62 -20.55 -37.42
N MET A 6 -49.51 -19.57 -36.53
CA MET A 6 -48.94 -18.27 -36.89
C MET A 6 -47.40 -18.41 -36.93
N LEU A 7 -46.86 -18.59 -38.13
CA LEU A 7 -45.43 -18.55 -38.41
C LEU A 7 -44.99 -17.09 -38.57
N THR A 8 -44.42 -16.51 -37.52
CA THR A 8 -43.76 -15.20 -37.59
C THR A 8 -42.45 -15.35 -38.36
N THR A 9 -42.52 -15.21 -39.68
CA THR A 9 -41.33 -15.19 -40.54
C THR A 9 -40.70 -13.81 -40.43
N LEU A 10 -39.51 -13.74 -39.83
CA LEU A 10 -38.69 -12.53 -39.82
C LEU A 10 -38.25 -12.22 -41.26
N GLN A 11 -38.93 -11.28 -41.91
CA GLN A 11 -38.48 -10.72 -43.19
C GLN A 11 -37.62 -9.47 -42.93
N ILE A 12 -36.73 -9.12 -43.88
CA ILE A 12 -35.76 -7.98 -43.90
C ILE A 12 -34.32 -8.45 -43.49
N PRO A 13 -33.20 -7.95 -44.12
CA PRO A 13 -32.03 -8.75 -44.45
C PRO A 13 -31.22 -9.27 -43.25
N LYS A 14 -30.59 -10.43 -43.45
CA LYS A 14 -29.76 -11.20 -42.50
C LYS A 14 -28.41 -10.53 -42.21
N GLU A 15 -28.44 -9.28 -41.77
CA GLU A 15 -27.25 -8.59 -41.29
C GLU A 15 -27.37 -8.39 -39.78
N LEU A 16 -26.37 -8.85 -39.02
CA LEU A 16 -26.27 -8.59 -37.60
C LEU A 16 -26.13 -7.08 -37.39
N LYS A 17 -27.21 -6.42 -36.97
CA LYS A 17 -27.19 -5.01 -36.59
C LYS A 17 -26.92 -4.90 -35.10
N SER A 18 -25.86 -4.18 -34.73
CA SER A 18 -25.58 -3.85 -33.34
C SER A 18 -26.69 -2.96 -32.80
N VAL A 19 -27.47 -3.48 -31.85
CA VAL A 19 -28.45 -2.68 -31.10
C VAL A 19 -27.86 -2.32 -29.74
N PRO A 20 -27.80 -1.03 -29.37
CA PRO A 20 -27.33 -0.65 -28.05
C PRO A 20 -28.34 -1.11 -26.99
N PHE A 21 -27.97 -2.12 -26.21
CA PHE A 21 -28.75 -2.51 -25.04
C PHE A 21 -28.56 -1.48 -23.94
N TYR A 22 -29.65 -0.83 -23.54
CA TYR A 22 -29.69 0.02 -22.38
C TYR A 22 -30.99 -0.20 -21.60
N LYS A 23 -30.85 -0.65 -20.36
CA LYS A 23 -31.91 -0.80 -19.39
C LYS A 23 -31.50 -0.03 -18.13
N PRO A 24 -31.96 1.22 -17.93
CA PRO A 24 -31.68 1.94 -16.70
C PRO A 24 -32.35 1.21 -15.54
N TYR A 25 -31.64 1.10 -14.42
CA TYR A 25 -32.21 0.65 -13.17
C TYR A 25 -31.95 1.72 -12.12
N LYS A 26 -33.01 2.15 -11.44
CA LYS A 26 -32.92 3.01 -10.26
C LYS A 26 -33.35 2.18 -9.08
N ALA A 27 -32.47 2.04 -8.10
CA ALA A 27 -32.85 1.44 -6.84
C ALA A 27 -34.04 2.22 -6.23
N PRO A 28 -35.02 1.54 -5.62
CA PRO A 28 -36.11 2.20 -4.91
C PRO A 28 -35.55 3.13 -3.84
N PRO A 29 -36.22 4.27 -3.55
CA PRO A 29 -35.85 5.09 -2.41
C PRO A 29 -35.93 4.28 -1.11
N PRO A 30 -35.13 4.62 -0.07
CA PRO A 30 -35.26 4.00 1.25
C PRO A 30 -36.71 4.14 1.74
N ALA A 31 -37.23 3.10 2.41
CA ALA A 31 -38.59 3.14 2.92
C ALA A 31 -38.74 4.30 3.93
N PRO A 32 -39.82 5.11 3.85
CA PRO A 32 -40.14 6.09 4.88
C PRO A 32 -40.47 5.39 6.20
N ASP A 33 -40.24 6.06 7.34
CA ASP A 33 -40.46 5.58 8.72
C ASP A 33 -41.92 5.18 9.06
N SER A 34 -42.84 5.23 8.09
CA SER A 34 -44.26 4.90 8.27
C SER A 34 -44.51 3.42 7.97
N GLU A 35 -45.30 2.74 8.82
CA GLU A 35 -45.75 1.37 8.59
C GLU A 35 -46.45 1.26 7.22
N ARG A 36 -45.79 0.59 6.27
CA ARG A 36 -46.31 0.31 4.93
C ARG A 36 -47.17 -0.95 4.98
N THR A 37 -48.27 -0.98 4.22
CA THR A 37 -49.11 -2.17 4.13
C THR A 37 -48.36 -3.32 3.45
N PRO A 38 -48.57 -4.59 3.88
CA PRO A 38 -47.87 -5.75 3.32
C PRO A 38 -47.99 -5.89 1.79
N GLU A 39 -49.13 -5.50 1.23
CA GLU A 39 -49.43 -5.55 -0.20
C GLU A 39 -48.56 -4.60 -1.04
N VAL A 40 -48.27 -3.40 -0.51
CA VAL A 40 -47.39 -2.43 -1.17
C VAL A 40 -45.95 -2.91 -1.16
N ILE A 41 -45.53 -3.55 -0.06
CA ILE A 41 -44.20 -4.14 0.07
C ILE A 41 -44.02 -5.28 -0.93
N GLU A 42 -45.02 -6.17 -1.05
CA GLU A 42 -44.97 -7.30 -2.00
C GLU A 42 -44.94 -6.82 -3.47
N ALA A 43 -45.75 -5.82 -3.82
CA ALA A 43 -45.77 -5.24 -5.16
C ALA A 43 -44.44 -4.53 -5.51
N GLU A 44 -43.85 -3.80 -4.57
CA GLU A 44 -42.53 -3.16 -4.73
C GLU A 44 -41.42 -4.22 -4.90
N MET A 45 -41.44 -5.29 -4.09
CA MET A 45 -40.49 -6.39 -4.20
C MET A 45 -40.59 -7.10 -5.56
N LYS A 46 -41.81 -7.40 -6.02
CA LYS A 46 -42.02 -8.05 -7.32
C LYS A 46 -41.59 -7.17 -8.50
N ALA A 47 -41.85 -5.87 -8.42
CA ALA A 47 -41.38 -4.92 -9.44
C ALA A 47 -39.84 -4.82 -9.46
N LEU A 48 -39.21 -4.90 -8.28
CA LEU A 48 -37.76 -4.91 -8.12
C LEU A 48 -37.13 -6.15 -8.78
N GLU A 49 -37.68 -7.33 -8.48
CA GLU A 49 -37.23 -8.59 -9.06
C GLU A 49 -37.33 -8.59 -10.59
N ALA A 50 -38.48 -8.18 -11.13
CA ALA A 50 -38.66 -8.07 -12.58
C ALA A 50 -37.69 -7.06 -13.23
N ALA A 51 -37.41 -5.95 -12.55
CA ALA A 51 -36.43 -4.97 -13.03
C ALA A 51 -35.00 -5.50 -13.01
N MET A 52 -34.63 -6.32 -12.00
CA MET A 52 -33.34 -6.98 -11.91
C MET A 52 -33.18 -8.14 -12.91
N GLU A 53 -34.24 -8.92 -13.17
CA GLU A 53 -34.25 -9.98 -14.20
C GLU A 53 -34.09 -9.43 -15.61
N ALA A 54 -34.53 -8.19 -15.85
CA ALA A 54 -34.33 -7.51 -17.12
C ALA A 54 -32.87 -7.07 -17.37
N LEU A 55 -32.01 -7.10 -16.35
CA LEU A 55 -30.59 -6.76 -16.47
C LEU A 55 -29.76 -7.97 -16.92
N VAL A 56 -28.64 -7.69 -17.58
CA VAL A 56 -27.72 -8.75 -18.03
C VAL A 56 -26.89 -9.20 -16.84
N LEU A 57 -26.99 -10.48 -16.47
CA LEU A 57 -26.13 -11.11 -15.48
C LEU A 57 -24.79 -11.51 -16.12
N ILE A 58 -23.69 -11.03 -15.55
CA ILE A 58 -22.34 -11.34 -16.00
C ILE A 58 -21.60 -12.00 -14.84
N THR A 59 -20.95 -13.13 -15.11
CA THR A 59 -20.05 -13.82 -14.18
C THR A 59 -18.66 -13.90 -14.80
N LEU A 60 -17.66 -13.38 -14.09
CA LEU A 60 -16.26 -13.36 -14.51
C LEU A 60 -15.41 -14.14 -13.50
N LYS A 61 -14.47 -14.93 -14.03
CA LYS A 61 -13.37 -15.49 -13.24
C LYS A 61 -12.23 -14.47 -13.21
N LEU A 62 -11.77 -14.12 -12.02
CA LEU A 62 -10.68 -13.17 -11.84
C LEU A 62 -9.33 -13.81 -12.20
N PRO A 63 -8.39 -13.03 -12.75
CA PRO A 63 -7.03 -13.50 -12.98
C PRO A 63 -6.34 -13.92 -11.69
N SER A 64 -5.77 -15.13 -11.68
CA SER A 64 -4.96 -15.63 -10.54
C SER A 64 -3.60 -14.95 -10.41
N SER A 65 -3.17 -14.23 -11.45
CA SER A 65 -1.91 -13.48 -11.48
C SER A 65 -1.93 -12.19 -10.65
N ILE A 66 -3.12 -11.73 -10.23
CA ILE A 66 -3.31 -10.50 -9.46
C ILE A 66 -3.73 -10.87 -8.04
N ILE A 67 -3.19 -10.16 -7.05
CA ILE A 67 -3.62 -10.21 -5.66
C ILE A 67 -4.77 -9.19 -5.49
N TRP A 68 -5.95 -9.69 -5.16
CA TRP A 68 -7.12 -8.86 -4.88
C TRP A 68 -7.26 -8.67 -3.36
N PHE A 69 -6.77 -7.55 -2.85
CA PHE A 69 -6.84 -7.22 -1.41
C PHE A 69 -8.25 -6.84 -0.94
N GLU A 70 -9.07 -6.34 -1.85
CA GLU A 70 -10.47 -6.01 -1.65
C GLU A 70 -11.26 -6.45 -2.88
N PRO A 71 -12.58 -6.65 -2.75
CA PRO A 71 -13.45 -6.89 -3.90
C PRO A 71 -13.29 -5.75 -4.93
N PRO A 72 -12.97 -6.05 -6.19
CA PRO A 72 -12.78 -5.00 -7.18
C PRO A 72 -14.09 -4.28 -7.50
N LEU A 73 -13.99 -2.99 -7.76
CA LEU A 73 -15.10 -2.20 -8.29
C LEU A 73 -15.30 -2.55 -9.76
N VAL A 74 -16.55 -2.87 -10.11
CA VAL A 74 -16.94 -3.08 -11.50
C VAL A 74 -17.40 -1.73 -12.08
N ALA A 75 -16.70 -1.26 -13.10
CA ALA A 75 -17.05 -0.06 -13.82
C ALA A 75 -17.28 -0.37 -15.29
N HIS A 76 -18.09 0.44 -15.96
CA HIS A 76 -18.27 0.38 -17.40
C HIS A 76 -17.78 1.69 -18.04
N TRP A 77 -17.27 1.59 -19.25
CA TRP A 77 -16.84 2.75 -20.02
C TRP A 77 -18.05 3.45 -20.64
N ILE A 78 -18.09 4.78 -20.58
CA ILE A 78 -19.09 5.61 -21.27
C ILE A 78 -18.39 6.34 -22.42
N PRO A 79 -18.46 5.83 -23.67
CA PRO A 79 -17.73 6.41 -24.80
C PRO A 79 -18.05 7.88 -25.04
N LYS A 80 -19.33 8.28 -24.91
CA LYS A 80 -19.78 9.65 -25.15
C LYS A 80 -19.15 10.67 -24.19
N LYS A 81 -18.91 10.27 -22.94
CA LYS A 81 -18.33 11.14 -21.90
C LYS A 81 -16.84 10.90 -21.68
N LYS A 82 -16.29 9.81 -22.24
CA LYS A 82 -14.91 9.34 -22.02
C LYS A 82 -14.57 9.18 -20.53
N ILE A 83 -15.47 8.57 -19.77
CA ILE A 83 -15.30 8.29 -18.34
C ILE A 83 -15.65 6.85 -18.01
N TRP A 84 -15.03 6.32 -16.96
CA TRP A 84 -15.49 5.13 -16.27
C TRP A 84 -16.60 5.50 -15.30
N SER A 85 -17.65 4.67 -15.24
CA SER A 85 -18.76 4.86 -14.32
C SER A 85 -19.19 3.54 -13.71
N THR A 86 -19.66 3.58 -12.47
CA THR A 86 -20.32 2.46 -11.78
C THR A 86 -21.85 2.54 -11.90
N GLN A 87 -22.37 3.47 -12.70
CA GLN A 87 -23.79 3.60 -12.97
C GLN A 87 -24.33 2.34 -13.66
N ASP A 88 -25.59 2.00 -13.40
CA ASP A 88 -26.27 0.87 -14.03
C ASP A 88 -25.59 -0.51 -13.77
N VAL A 89 -24.64 -0.60 -12.82
CA VAL A 89 -24.04 -1.84 -12.32
C VAL A 89 -24.59 -2.15 -10.93
N HIS A 90 -25.14 -3.36 -10.75
CA HIS A 90 -25.93 -3.75 -9.58
C HIS A 90 -25.65 -5.19 -9.15
N ASP A 91 -26.07 -5.55 -7.92
CA ASP A 91 -25.92 -6.89 -7.31
C ASP A 91 -24.52 -7.49 -7.51
N ILE A 92 -23.49 -6.72 -7.17
CA ILE A 92 -22.10 -7.19 -7.24
C ILE A 92 -21.90 -8.22 -6.13
N LYS A 93 -21.57 -9.45 -6.52
CA LYS A 93 -21.27 -10.58 -5.66
C LYS A 93 -19.86 -11.05 -5.94
N TYR A 94 -18.98 -10.90 -4.95
CA TYR A 94 -17.61 -11.39 -5.01
C TYR A 94 -17.50 -12.68 -4.21
N ASN A 95 -17.01 -13.74 -4.86
CA ASN A 95 -16.66 -15.00 -4.22
C ASN A 95 -15.14 -15.13 -4.22
N GLU A 96 -14.55 -14.95 -3.04
CA GLU A 96 -13.11 -14.97 -2.83
C GLU A 96 -12.49 -16.36 -3.04
N GLU A 97 -13.14 -17.42 -2.56
CA GLU A 97 -12.65 -18.81 -2.69
C GLU A 97 -12.53 -19.24 -4.15
N LYS A 98 -13.54 -18.91 -4.96
CA LYS A 98 -13.57 -19.24 -6.39
C LYS A 98 -12.87 -18.20 -7.25
N GLN A 99 -12.48 -17.06 -6.66
CA GLN A 99 -11.98 -15.88 -7.37
C GLN A 99 -12.92 -15.51 -8.53
N THR A 100 -14.21 -15.36 -8.23
CA THR A 100 -15.24 -15.01 -9.22
C THR A 100 -16.02 -13.79 -8.78
N ILE A 101 -16.35 -12.93 -9.73
CA ILE A 101 -17.22 -11.79 -9.51
C ILE A 101 -18.44 -11.91 -10.41
N THR A 102 -19.61 -11.75 -9.84
CA THR A 102 -20.88 -11.75 -10.56
C THR A 102 -21.55 -10.40 -10.35
N PHE A 103 -22.09 -9.80 -11.41
CA PHE A 103 -22.79 -8.54 -11.31
C PHE A 103 -23.87 -8.47 -12.40
N ARG A 104 -24.88 -7.63 -12.17
CA ARG A 104 -25.88 -7.28 -13.18
C ARG A 104 -25.58 -5.92 -13.78
N THR A 105 -25.74 -5.80 -15.09
CA THR A 105 -25.53 -4.53 -15.79
C THR A 105 -26.74 -4.19 -16.68
N GLY A 106 -27.13 -2.92 -16.63
CA GLY A 106 -28.11 -2.32 -17.51
C GLY A 106 -27.54 -1.89 -18.86
N ARG A 107 -26.22 -2.01 -19.08
CA ARG A 107 -25.54 -1.58 -20.31
C ARG A 107 -24.62 -2.67 -20.82
N LEU A 108 -24.69 -2.94 -22.12
CA LEU A 108 -23.67 -3.73 -22.80
C LEU A 108 -22.52 -2.84 -23.25
N GLY A 109 -21.29 -3.36 -23.17
CA GLY A 109 -20.08 -2.65 -23.58
C GLY A 109 -18.83 -3.07 -22.81
N ILE A 110 -17.84 -2.18 -22.80
CA ILE A 110 -16.56 -2.40 -22.13
C ILE A 110 -16.76 -2.25 -20.62
N HIS A 111 -16.43 -3.31 -19.89
CA HIS A 111 -16.38 -3.32 -18.44
C HIS A 111 -14.93 -3.44 -17.99
N GLY A 112 -14.61 -2.85 -16.84
CA GLY A 112 -13.30 -2.86 -16.22
C GLY A 112 -13.43 -3.13 -14.73
N LEU A 113 -12.37 -3.72 -14.17
CA LEU A 113 -12.22 -3.94 -12.74
C LEU A 113 -11.23 -2.90 -12.21
N ALA A 114 -11.62 -2.17 -11.18
CA ALA A 114 -10.81 -1.14 -10.55
C ALA A 114 -10.53 -1.51 -9.09
N THR A 115 -9.31 -1.27 -8.63
CA THR A 115 -8.90 -1.45 -7.23
C THR A 115 -8.36 -0.15 -6.68
N PHE A 116 -8.36 -0.03 -5.36
CA PHE A 116 -7.75 1.12 -4.72
C PHE A 116 -6.22 0.94 -4.64
N LYS A 117 -5.49 1.78 -5.36
CA LYS A 117 -4.02 1.70 -5.45
C LYS A 117 -3.32 1.79 -4.09
N PHE A 118 -3.81 2.65 -3.20
CA PHE A 118 -3.15 2.97 -1.94
C PHE A 118 -3.70 2.15 -0.76
N ILE A 119 -4.27 0.96 -1.01
CA ILE A 119 -4.92 0.14 0.01
C ILE A 119 -3.99 -0.26 1.17
N ASN A 120 -2.68 -0.36 0.90
CA ASN A 120 -1.66 -0.69 1.89
C ASN A 120 -0.95 0.54 2.48
N ILE A 121 -1.51 1.75 2.31
CA ILE A 121 -0.98 3.00 2.83
C ILE A 121 -2.08 3.70 3.66
N PRO A 122 -1.77 4.22 4.85
CA PRO A 122 -0.45 4.30 5.49
C PRO A 122 0.10 2.94 5.93
N PHE A 123 1.44 2.82 5.96
CA PHE A 123 2.12 1.74 6.65
C PHE A 123 1.95 1.90 8.16
N GLN A 124 1.69 0.80 8.83
CA GLN A 124 1.51 0.72 10.29
C GLN A 124 2.85 0.73 11.02
N SER A 125 3.89 0.14 10.43
CA SER A 125 5.25 0.19 10.96
C SER A 125 6.28 -0.18 9.90
N TRP A 126 7.54 0.14 10.18
CA TRP A 126 8.67 -0.31 9.38
C TRP A 126 9.93 -0.41 10.24
N GLU A 127 10.87 -1.26 9.80
CA GLU A 127 12.17 -1.44 10.44
C GLU A 127 13.24 -1.70 9.37
N LEU A 128 14.34 -0.94 9.42
CA LEU A 128 15.53 -1.15 8.61
C LEU A 128 16.65 -1.65 9.53
N LYS A 129 17.18 -2.84 9.26
CA LYS A 129 18.24 -3.46 10.07
C LYS A 129 19.23 -4.24 9.21
N PRO A 130 20.48 -4.43 9.65
CA PRO A 130 21.34 -5.46 9.07
C PRO A 130 20.71 -6.84 9.19
N GLU A 131 20.96 -7.66 8.19
CA GLU A 131 20.65 -9.07 8.25
C GLU A 131 21.56 -9.76 9.28
N ILE A 132 20.95 -10.40 10.28
CA ILE A 132 21.66 -11.14 11.32
C ILE A 132 21.58 -12.62 10.97
N SER A 133 22.41 -13.07 10.03
CA SER A 133 22.58 -14.48 9.69
C SER A 133 24.03 -14.93 9.95
N ARG A 134 24.20 -16.17 10.43
CA ARG A 134 25.51 -16.75 10.71
C ARG A 134 26.31 -17.01 9.42
N ASP A 135 25.62 -17.27 8.32
CA ASP A 135 26.22 -17.78 7.08
C ASP A 135 26.22 -16.78 5.92
N VAL A 136 25.42 -15.71 6.02
CA VAL A 136 25.35 -14.67 4.98
C VAL A 136 25.58 -13.30 5.58
N HIS A 137 26.70 -12.68 5.22
CA HIS A 137 27.08 -11.36 5.70
C HIS A 137 26.75 -10.27 4.66
N GLY A 138 26.29 -9.11 5.14
CA GLY A 138 26.22 -7.87 4.35
C GLY A 138 24.87 -7.52 3.73
N GLY A 139 23.79 -8.27 4.03
CA GLY A 139 22.44 -7.89 3.64
C GLY A 139 21.84 -6.82 4.56
N ILE A 140 20.94 -5.98 4.02
CA ILE A 140 20.12 -5.04 4.78
C ILE A 140 18.66 -5.39 4.58
N VAL A 141 17.94 -5.59 5.68
CA VAL A 141 16.52 -5.95 5.71
C VAL A 141 15.68 -4.70 5.95
N LEU A 142 14.67 -4.47 5.11
CA LEU A 142 13.59 -3.51 5.35
C LEU A 142 12.29 -4.28 5.53
N ASN A 143 11.76 -4.27 6.73
CA ASN A 143 10.42 -4.75 7.06
C ASN A 143 9.44 -3.59 6.91
N VAL A 144 8.31 -3.84 6.24
CA VAL A 144 7.19 -2.91 6.11
C VAL A 144 5.91 -3.64 6.46
N SER A 145 5.22 -3.17 7.49
CA SER A 145 3.91 -3.64 7.88
C SER A 145 2.87 -2.63 7.39
N ALA A 146 2.05 -3.04 6.44
CA ALA A 146 0.90 -2.29 5.95
C ALA A 146 -0.39 -2.79 6.61
N ALA A 147 -1.53 -2.24 6.20
CA ALA A 147 -2.84 -2.65 6.72
C ALA A 147 -3.17 -4.12 6.45
N ILE A 148 -2.85 -4.63 5.25
CA ILE A 148 -3.20 -5.99 4.82
C ILE A 148 -1.95 -6.86 4.66
N VAL A 149 -0.87 -6.28 4.15
CA VAL A 149 0.37 -7.04 3.88
C VAL A 149 1.50 -6.71 4.84
N GLN A 150 2.36 -7.70 5.06
CA GLN A 150 3.67 -7.51 5.69
C GLN A 150 4.73 -7.96 4.70
N ALA A 151 5.63 -7.05 4.33
CA ALA A 151 6.66 -7.30 3.34
C ALA A 151 8.06 -7.19 3.96
N GLU A 152 8.92 -8.14 3.61
CA GLU A 152 10.33 -8.11 3.97
C GLU A 152 11.17 -7.99 2.69
N PHE A 153 11.93 -6.90 2.60
CA PHE A 153 12.86 -6.67 1.51
C PHE A 153 14.30 -6.89 1.98
N ILE A 154 15.09 -7.63 1.22
CA ILE A 154 16.53 -7.79 1.48
C ILE A 154 17.31 -7.11 0.37
N VAL A 155 18.22 -6.22 0.77
CA VAL A 155 19.16 -5.54 -0.13
C VAL A 155 20.53 -6.16 0.01
N ARG A 156 21.14 -6.55 -1.12
CA ARG A 156 22.55 -6.94 -1.21
C ARG A 156 23.18 -6.14 -2.34
N GLU A 157 24.15 -5.29 -1.99
CA GLU A 157 24.85 -4.45 -2.95
C GLU A 157 23.89 -3.63 -3.84
N ASP A 158 23.77 -3.99 -5.12
CA ASP A 158 22.96 -3.30 -6.12
C ASP A 158 21.68 -4.06 -6.52
N LEU A 159 21.29 -5.06 -5.73
CA LEU A 159 20.11 -5.89 -5.92
C LEU A 159 19.19 -5.86 -4.69
N VAL A 160 17.89 -6.02 -4.95
CA VAL A 160 16.84 -6.12 -3.95
C VAL A 160 16.04 -7.39 -4.20
N CYS A 161 15.64 -8.04 -3.12
CA CYS A 161 14.81 -9.22 -3.10
C CYS A 161 13.58 -8.95 -2.24
N LEU A 162 12.39 -9.37 -2.68
CA LEU A 162 11.25 -9.55 -1.78
C LEU A 162 11.41 -10.92 -1.12
N ASN A 163 11.84 -10.95 0.14
CA ASN A 163 12.16 -12.20 0.84
C ASN A 163 10.89 -12.90 1.32
N SER A 164 9.93 -12.14 1.83
CA SER A 164 8.63 -12.66 2.22
C SER A 164 7.54 -11.60 2.04
N LEU A 165 6.31 -12.07 1.81
CA LEU A 165 5.11 -11.25 1.77
C LEU A 165 3.96 -12.04 2.40
N ALA A 166 3.45 -11.58 3.55
CA ALA A 166 2.24 -12.09 4.18
C ALA A 166 1.02 -11.26 3.75
N GLY A 167 -0.19 -11.84 3.81
CA GLY A 167 -1.44 -11.14 3.53
C GLY A 167 -1.84 -11.08 2.05
N GLY A 168 -1.09 -11.71 1.15
CA GLY A 168 -1.44 -11.81 -0.27
C GLY A 168 -1.07 -13.18 -0.82
N MET A 169 -2.02 -14.11 -0.89
CA MET A 169 -1.77 -15.42 -1.50
C MET A 169 -2.12 -15.37 -2.99
N SER A 170 -1.09 -15.33 -3.84
CA SER A 170 -1.22 -15.56 -5.27
C SER A 170 -0.12 -16.51 -5.75
N THR A 171 -0.43 -17.33 -6.75
CA THR A 171 0.57 -18.16 -7.43
C THR A 171 1.65 -17.33 -8.11
N ALA A 172 1.33 -16.12 -8.59
CA ALA A 172 2.28 -15.22 -9.25
C ALA A 172 3.36 -14.68 -8.29
N LEU A 173 3.04 -14.62 -6.99
CA LEU A 173 3.99 -14.16 -5.97
C LEU A 173 5.18 -15.12 -5.81
N LYS A 174 4.99 -16.42 -6.08
CA LYS A 174 6.05 -17.44 -6.03
C LYS A 174 7.18 -17.16 -7.03
N GLU A 175 6.89 -16.47 -8.12
CA GLU A 175 7.89 -16.14 -9.13
C GLU A 175 8.75 -14.93 -8.76
N ILE A 176 8.34 -14.12 -7.78
CA ILE A 176 9.03 -12.90 -7.36
C ILE A 176 9.79 -13.14 -6.06
N ILE A 177 9.16 -13.85 -5.11
CA ILE A 177 9.74 -14.12 -3.79
C ILE A 177 11.11 -14.80 -3.92
N GLY A 178 12.08 -14.33 -3.12
CA GLY A 178 13.42 -14.91 -3.04
C GLY A 178 14.35 -14.53 -4.20
N LYS A 179 13.86 -13.85 -5.25
CA LYS A 179 14.67 -13.49 -6.41
C LYS A 179 15.29 -12.10 -6.26
N TYR A 180 16.61 -12.04 -6.38
CA TYR A 180 17.36 -10.78 -6.40
C TYR A 180 17.29 -10.13 -7.79
N MET A 181 16.87 -8.86 -7.84
CA MET A 181 16.77 -8.09 -9.08
C MET A 181 17.03 -6.60 -8.83
N LYS A 182 17.12 -5.81 -9.89
CA LYS A 182 17.20 -4.35 -9.75
C LYS A 182 15.89 -3.82 -9.18
N LEU A 183 15.97 -2.82 -8.29
CA LEU A 183 14.80 -2.26 -7.61
C LEU A 183 13.66 -1.85 -8.56
N HIS A 184 13.96 -1.25 -9.72
CA HIS A 184 12.91 -0.84 -10.67
C HIS A 184 12.14 -2.04 -11.26
N ILE A 185 12.82 -3.15 -11.51
CA ILE A 185 12.21 -4.41 -12.00
C ILE A 185 11.33 -5.00 -10.90
N LEU A 186 11.80 -4.99 -9.64
CA LEU A 186 10.99 -5.47 -8.52
C LEU A 186 9.69 -4.67 -8.38
N ILE A 187 9.77 -3.34 -8.45
CA ILE A 187 8.61 -2.45 -8.35
C ILE A 187 7.59 -2.75 -9.47
N GLU A 188 8.06 -2.88 -10.71
CA GLU A 188 7.21 -3.20 -11.86
C GLU A 188 6.49 -4.55 -11.65
N LYS A 189 7.24 -5.60 -11.33
CA LYS A 189 6.66 -6.93 -11.07
C LYS A 189 5.67 -6.95 -9.91
N MET A 190 5.96 -6.23 -8.83
CA MET A 190 5.03 -6.13 -7.69
C MET A 190 3.73 -5.41 -8.07
N ARG A 191 3.82 -4.37 -8.91
CA ARG A 191 2.65 -3.66 -9.43
C ARG A 191 1.84 -4.50 -10.41
N ASP A 192 2.49 -5.30 -11.26
CA ASP A 192 1.81 -6.20 -12.21
C ASP A 192 0.96 -7.26 -11.51
N ILE A 193 1.37 -7.70 -10.30
CA ILE A 193 0.58 -8.61 -9.46
C ILE A 193 -0.43 -7.88 -8.56
N GLY A 194 -0.61 -6.57 -8.70
CA GLY A 194 -1.56 -5.78 -7.91
C GLY A 194 -1.09 -5.39 -6.50
N CYS A 195 0.19 -5.58 -6.16
CA CYS A 195 0.76 -5.23 -4.85
C CYS A 195 1.70 -4.02 -4.95
N ASP A 196 1.14 -2.80 -4.85
CA ASP A 196 1.94 -1.57 -4.88
C ASP A 196 2.26 -1.07 -3.45
N LEU A 197 3.53 -1.17 -3.07
CA LEU A 197 4.08 -0.60 -1.82
C LEU A 197 5.00 0.60 -2.09
N PHE A 198 4.94 1.18 -3.30
CA PHE A 198 5.87 2.20 -3.77
C PHE A 198 5.11 3.45 -4.22
N PRO A 199 4.53 4.22 -3.27
CA PRO A 199 3.73 5.39 -3.60
C PRO A 199 4.53 6.49 -4.28
N GLU A 200 3.86 7.21 -5.17
CA GLU A 200 4.39 8.45 -5.75
C GLU A 200 4.39 9.60 -4.72
N ARG A 201 5.08 10.69 -5.07
CA ARG A 201 5.22 11.84 -4.17
C ARG A 201 3.90 12.54 -3.86
N ASP A 202 2.93 12.45 -4.74
CA ASP A 202 1.61 13.04 -4.66
C ASP A 202 0.58 12.13 -3.95
N ALA A 203 0.98 10.94 -3.48
CA ALA A 203 0.09 10.01 -2.75
C ALA A 203 -0.61 10.66 -1.54
N PHE A 204 0.00 11.67 -0.91
CA PHE A 204 -0.62 12.47 0.16
C PHE A 204 -1.89 13.21 -0.27
N SER A 205 -2.11 13.41 -1.58
CA SER A 205 -3.32 14.03 -2.11
C SER A 205 -4.51 13.06 -2.15
N TYR A 206 -4.24 11.75 -2.06
CA TYR A 206 -5.24 10.69 -2.17
C TYR A 206 -5.47 9.94 -0.85
N VAL A 207 -4.49 9.96 0.05
CA VAL A 207 -4.56 9.31 1.37
C VAL A 207 -4.60 10.39 2.45
N LYS A 208 -5.66 10.39 3.26
CA LYS A 208 -5.82 11.34 4.37
C LYS A 208 -4.80 11.04 5.50
N ALA A 209 -4.47 12.07 6.27
CA ALA A 209 -3.66 11.97 7.51
C ALA A 209 -2.20 11.49 7.33
N LEU A 210 -1.62 11.59 6.13
CA LEU A 210 -0.19 11.35 5.94
C LEU A 210 0.67 12.55 6.36
N PRO A 211 1.77 12.33 7.09
CA PRO A 211 2.69 13.42 7.42
C PRO A 211 3.52 13.84 6.19
N VAL A 212 3.32 15.08 5.72
CA VAL A 212 4.16 15.66 4.66
C VAL A 212 5.39 16.31 5.29
N LYS A 213 6.53 15.59 5.28
CA LYS A 213 7.80 16.10 5.82
C LYS A 213 8.59 16.92 4.81
N HIS A 214 9.48 17.77 5.32
CA HIS A 214 10.33 18.67 4.54
C HIS A 214 11.21 17.85 3.59
N PRO A 215 11.05 17.98 2.25
CA PRO A 215 11.65 17.05 1.29
C PRO A 215 13.17 16.96 1.34
N VAL A 216 13.85 18.07 1.65
CA VAL A 216 15.32 18.09 1.74
C VAL A 216 15.80 17.36 2.99
N THR A 217 15.11 17.56 4.13
CA THR A 217 15.45 16.91 5.40
C THR A 217 15.21 15.42 5.33
N GLU A 218 14.07 15.01 4.76
CA GLU A 218 13.74 13.60 4.57
C GLU A 218 14.72 12.91 3.60
N LYS A 219 15.07 13.56 2.49
CA LYS A 219 16.09 13.05 1.56
C LYS A 219 17.47 12.93 2.22
N HIS A 220 17.87 13.89 3.04
CA HIS A 220 19.14 13.85 3.77
C HIS A 220 19.15 12.74 4.81
N LEU A 221 18.09 12.63 5.61
CA LEU A 221 17.94 11.59 6.63
C LEU A 221 18.04 10.19 6.03
N ARG A 222 17.38 9.93 4.89
CA ARG A 222 17.53 8.64 4.17
C ARG A 222 18.97 8.32 3.77
N LYS A 223 19.76 9.33 3.38
CA LYS A 223 21.19 9.13 3.08
C LYS A 223 21.96 8.77 4.34
N CYS A 224 21.72 9.48 5.44
CA CYS A 224 22.34 9.17 6.73
C CYS A 224 21.98 7.75 7.19
N MET A 225 20.69 7.37 7.15
CA MET A 225 20.25 6.01 7.48
C MET A 225 20.96 4.96 6.62
N ALA A 226 21.09 5.20 5.31
CA ALA A 226 21.77 4.28 4.40
C ALA A 226 23.28 4.17 4.65
N LEU A 227 23.96 5.24 5.08
CA LEU A 227 25.38 5.19 5.47
C LEU A 227 25.60 4.43 6.78
N LEU A 228 24.57 4.34 7.62
CA LEU A 228 24.63 3.75 8.96
C LEU A 228 23.99 2.36 9.04
N CYS A 229 23.35 1.89 7.97
CA CYS A 229 22.46 0.72 8.01
C CYS A 229 23.14 -0.60 8.33
N THR A 230 24.47 -0.70 8.26
CA THR A 230 25.24 -1.90 8.67
C THR A 230 25.53 -1.94 10.17
N ALA A 231 25.43 -0.81 10.87
CA ALA A 231 25.75 -0.68 12.28
C ALA A 231 24.53 -0.36 13.16
N TYR A 232 23.48 0.19 12.57
CA TYR A 232 22.28 0.66 13.26
C TYR A 232 21.01 0.01 12.71
N THR A 233 20.07 -0.23 13.61
CA THR A 233 18.66 -0.44 13.28
C THR A 233 17.93 0.90 13.34
N PHE A 234 17.03 1.13 12.40
CA PHE A 234 16.09 2.24 12.39
C PHE A 234 14.67 1.72 12.32
N SER A 235 13.75 2.33 13.05
CA SER A 235 12.34 1.91 13.02
C SER A 235 11.39 3.10 13.07
N TRP A 236 10.16 2.82 12.67
CA TRP A 236 9.02 3.70 12.81
C TRP A 236 8.85 4.18 14.27
N SER A 237 8.30 5.38 14.43
CA SER A 237 7.86 5.93 15.72
C SER A 237 6.47 6.52 15.58
N ARG A 238 5.59 6.22 16.53
CA ARG A 238 4.20 6.73 16.56
C ARG A 238 4.12 8.24 16.63
N TRP A 239 5.16 8.87 17.17
CA TRP A 239 5.22 10.31 17.34
C TRP A 239 5.34 11.08 16.02
N ASN A 240 5.89 10.44 14.98
CA ASN A 240 6.19 11.08 13.71
C ASN A 240 4.97 11.67 13.01
N ALA A 241 3.83 10.98 13.03
CA ALA A 241 2.62 11.41 12.34
C ALA A 241 2.04 12.70 12.94
N SER A 242 2.17 12.90 14.25
CA SER A 242 1.71 14.12 14.93
C SER A 242 2.65 15.32 14.77
N ARG A 243 3.89 15.11 14.31
CA ARG A 243 4.89 16.18 14.19
C ARG A 243 4.68 17.01 12.94
N HIS A 244 5.02 18.29 13.03
CA HIS A 244 4.96 19.21 11.90
C HIS A 244 5.97 18.84 10.80
N SER A 245 5.87 19.50 9.65
CA SER A 245 6.61 19.14 8.44
C SER A 245 8.14 19.17 8.57
N ARG A 246 8.71 19.95 9.50
CA ARG A 246 10.17 20.07 9.68
C ARG A 246 10.73 19.16 10.76
N GLU A 247 9.89 18.41 11.45
CA GLU A 247 10.28 17.48 12.48
C GLU A 247 9.99 16.06 12.02
N ILE A 248 11.05 15.25 11.95
CA ILE A 248 10.96 13.82 11.68
C ILE A 248 11.36 13.09 12.95
N VAL A 249 10.49 12.19 13.41
CA VAL A 249 10.77 11.36 14.58
C VAL A 249 10.89 9.92 14.12
N ILE A 250 11.99 9.28 14.48
CA ILE A 250 12.23 7.86 14.22
C ILE A 250 12.90 7.24 15.43
N GLN A 251 12.85 5.92 15.50
CA GLN A 251 13.66 5.17 16.44
C GLN A 251 14.99 4.78 15.81
N PHE A 252 16.00 4.65 16.65
CA PHE A 252 17.25 4.01 16.26
C PHE A 252 17.90 3.23 17.41
N LYS A 253 18.72 2.26 17.03
CA LYS A 253 19.51 1.45 17.97
C LYS A 253 20.83 1.06 17.32
N GLU A 254 21.93 1.28 18.04
CA GLU A 254 23.23 0.70 17.67
C GLU A 254 23.22 -0.80 17.95
N LEU A 255 23.81 -1.60 17.05
CA LEU A 255 23.77 -3.06 17.17
C LEU A 255 25.03 -3.68 17.76
N HIS A 256 26.16 -2.97 17.70
CA HIS A 256 27.45 -3.51 18.08
C HIS A 256 28.02 -2.78 19.29
N GLY A 257 28.40 -3.55 20.31
CA GLY A 257 29.00 -3.03 21.55
C GLY A 257 28.31 -3.58 22.80
N CYS A 258 28.97 -3.49 23.96
CA CYS A 258 28.39 -3.94 25.23
C CYS A 258 27.16 -3.10 25.61
N VAL A 259 27.30 -1.77 25.48
CA VAL A 259 26.22 -0.80 25.74
C VAL A 259 25.05 -0.95 24.76
N ALA A 260 25.32 -1.35 23.52
CA ALA A 260 24.30 -1.60 22.49
C ALA A 260 23.38 -2.79 22.82
N LYS A 261 23.90 -3.81 23.52
CA LYS A 261 23.12 -4.99 23.92
C LYS A 261 22.14 -4.69 25.05
N GLU A 262 22.48 -3.76 25.92
CA GLU A 262 21.67 -3.40 27.11
C GLU A 262 20.64 -2.30 26.81
N ARG A 263 20.86 -1.49 25.76
CA ARG A 263 19.96 -0.37 25.43
C ARG A 263 18.75 -0.79 24.61
N THR A 264 17.60 -0.21 24.97
CA THR A 264 16.37 -0.20 24.18
C THR A 264 16.49 0.75 22.98
N ASN A 265 15.50 0.74 22.10
CA ASN A 265 15.43 1.71 21.00
C ASN A 265 15.32 3.12 21.58
N LEU A 266 16.17 4.02 21.09
CA LEU A 266 16.16 5.43 21.45
C LEU A 266 15.35 6.22 20.41
N THR A 267 14.74 7.32 20.84
CA THR A 267 13.94 8.19 19.96
C THR A 267 14.80 9.36 19.46
N LEU A 268 14.83 9.55 18.14
CA LEU A 268 15.51 10.65 17.47
C LEU A 268 14.51 11.69 17.01
N LEU A 269 14.82 12.96 17.28
CA LEU A 269 14.21 14.11 16.65
C LEU A 269 15.19 14.70 15.62
N VAL A 270 14.80 14.65 14.34
CA VAL A 270 15.59 15.15 13.21
C VAL A 270 14.91 16.39 12.64
N THR A 271 15.66 17.48 12.53
CA THR A 271 15.23 18.76 11.94
C THR A 271 16.20 19.16 10.82
N PRO A 272 15.88 20.20 10.01
CA PRO A 272 16.86 20.74 9.06
C PRO A 272 18.16 21.26 9.69
N LEU A 273 18.15 21.58 10.99
CA LEU A 273 19.27 22.24 11.68
C LEU A 273 20.11 21.30 12.53
N LYS A 274 19.48 20.27 13.10
CA LYS A 274 20.13 19.34 14.04
C LYS A 274 19.40 18.02 14.19
N THR A 275 20.11 17.04 14.71
CA THR A 275 19.58 15.77 15.21
C THR A 275 19.81 15.64 16.71
N VAL A 276 18.78 15.22 17.45
CA VAL A 276 18.80 15.12 18.91
C VAL A 276 18.20 13.79 19.34
N ILE A 277 18.82 13.13 20.33
CA ILE A 277 18.19 12.01 21.05
C ILE A 277 17.32 12.63 22.14
N VAL A 278 16.02 12.34 22.12
CA VAL A 278 15.07 12.94 23.07
C VAL A 278 14.76 11.99 24.23
N SER A 279 14.43 12.57 25.38
CA SER A 279 13.93 11.84 26.55
C SER A 279 12.46 11.44 26.35
N CYS A 280 12.22 10.58 25.36
CA CYS A 280 10.89 10.10 24.98
C CYS A 280 10.99 8.66 24.47
N THR A 281 9.96 7.87 24.74
CA THR A 281 9.81 6.48 24.30
C THR A 281 8.45 6.28 23.65
N GLU A 282 8.20 5.14 23.00
CA GLU A 282 6.87 4.86 22.44
C GLU A 282 5.79 4.70 23.50
N VAL A 283 6.16 4.30 24.72
CA VAL A 283 5.21 4.11 25.84
C VAL A 283 5.00 5.39 26.65
N SER A 284 5.72 6.48 26.33
CA SER A 284 5.53 7.78 26.97
C SER A 284 4.11 8.30 26.71
N SER A 285 3.50 8.95 27.71
CA SER A 285 2.16 9.54 27.59
C SER A 285 2.12 10.68 26.56
N GLU A 286 3.18 11.49 26.52
CA GLU A 286 3.34 12.63 25.62
C GLU A 286 4.72 12.68 24.98
N PHE A 287 4.81 13.42 23.88
CA PHE A 287 6.07 13.62 23.17
C PHE A 287 6.91 14.71 23.83
N SER A 288 8.18 14.41 24.12
CA SER A 288 9.15 15.37 24.63
C SER A 288 10.19 15.72 23.57
N THR A 289 10.46 17.02 23.40
CA THR A 289 11.56 17.53 22.59
C THR A 289 12.84 17.73 23.41
N VAL A 290 12.79 17.47 24.72
CA VAL A 290 13.92 17.65 25.63
C VAL A 290 15.00 16.60 25.31
N PRO A 291 16.26 17.01 25.13
CA PRO A 291 17.35 16.08 24.92
C PRO A 291 17.49 15.07 26.08
N LEU A 292 17.84 13.83 25.76
CA LEU A 292 18.03 12.76 26.75
C LEU A 292 19.09 13.12 27.80
N ASP A 293 20.19 13.77 27.37
CA ASP A 293 21.29 14.18 28.24
C ASP A 293 21.08 15.57 28.87
N GLY A 294 19.88 16.16 28.73
CA GLY A 294 19.55 17.48 29.25
C GLY A 294 20.52 18.57 28.79
N GLU A 295 21.04 19.35 29.73
CA GLU A 295 21.99 20.46 29.48
C GLU A 295 23.34 19.98 28.94
N ASN A 296 23.71 18.72 29.16
CA ASN A 296 24.96 18.14 28.64
C ASN A 296 24.84 17.67 27.18
N SER A 297 23.67 17.87 26.55
CA SER A 297 23.44 17.49 25.16
C SER A 297 24.35 18.26 24.21
N LYS A 298 25.20 17.52 23.49
CA LYS A 298 26.03 18.07 22.42
C LYS A 298 25.19 18.41 21.18
N PHE A 299 25.70 19.32 20.37
CA PHE A 299 25.10 19.67 19.07
C PHE A 299 25.55 18.69 17.99
N TYR A 300 24.58 18.11 17.27
CA TYR A 300 24.83 17.28 16.09
C TYR A 300 24.07 17.85 14.89
N ALA A 301 24.82 18.24 13.85
CA ALA A 301 24.25 18.81 12.63
C ALA A 301 23.30 17.85 11.91
N ASP A 302 23.60 16.54 11.94
CA ASP A 302 22.75 15.50 11.38
C ASP A 302 22.94 14.15 12.09
N LEU A 303 22.20 13.14 11.64
CA LEU A 303 22.26 11.78 12.16
C LEU A 303 23.65 11.13 11.96
N TYR A 304 24.35 11.45 10.87
CA TYR A 304 25.67 10.87 10.61
C TYR A 304 26.70 11.44 11.59
N HIS A 305 26.69 12.74 11.84
CA HIS A 305 27.51 13.39 12.86
C HIS A 305 27.22 12.80 14.24
N LEU A 306 25.94 12.63 14.61
CA LEU A 306 25.55 12.00 15.87
C LEU A 306 26.14 10.60 16.03
N ALA A 307 26.00 9.75 15.01
CA ALA A 307 26.57 8.41 15.02
C ALA A 307 28.11 8.45 15.07
N LEU A 308 28.75 9.34 14.32
CA LEU A 308 30.21 9.47 14.31
C LEU A 308 30.78 9.93 15.66
N GLN A 309 30.03 10.57 16.54
CA GLN A 309 30.53 10.94 17.88
C GLN A 309 30.26 9.84 18.91
N ASN A 310 29.14 9.11 18.77
CA ASN A 310 28.66 8.21 19.82
C ASN A 310 28.84 6.71 19.52
N ALA A 311 29.12 6.33 18.26
CA ALA A 311 29.26 4.93 17.88
C ALA A 311 30.45 4.24 18.57
N GLY A 312 30.28 2.97 18.93
CA GLY A 312 31.35 2.10 19.36
C GLY A 312 32.34 1.76 18.24
N ILE A 313 33.51 1.23 18.62
CA ILE A 313 34.62 0.94 17.69
C ILE A 313 34.18 0.04 16.53
N LYS A 314 33.44 -1.04 16.81
CA LYS A 314 32.96 -1.98 15.77
C LYS A 314 31.98 -1.31 14.79
N SER A 315 31.04 -0.52 15.30
CA SER A 315 30.09 0.24 14.48
C SER A 315 30.80 1.22 13.55
N ARG A 316 31.81 1.94 14.05
CA ARG A 316 32.62 2.86 13.24
C ARG A 316 33.34 2.16 12.09
N ILE A 317 33.90 0.97 12.33
CA ILE A 317 34.56 0.17 11.30
C ILE A 317 33.54 -0.24 10.21
N LEU A 318 32.35 -0.69 10.61
CA LEU A 318 31.28 -1.07 9.68
C LEU A 318 30.76 0.11 8.86
N MET A 319 30.61 1.29 9.48
CA MET A 319 30.23 2.53 8.80
C MET A 319 31.29 2.97 7.78
N LYS A 320 32.58 2.81 8.11
CA LYS A 320 33.69 3.18 7.23
C LYS A 320 33.81 2.25 6.02
N ASN A 321 33.52 0.96 6.21
CA ASN A 321 33.70 -0.09 5.21
C ASN A 321 32.41 -0.38 4.40
N ILE A 322 31.35 0.42 4.56
CA ILE A 322 30.09 0.20 3.87
C ILE A 322 30.24 0.36 2.34
N SER A 323 29.68 -0.57 1.58
CA SER A 323 29.69 -0.50 0.11
C SER A 323 28.86 0.67 -0.40
N PHE A 324 29.42 1.45 -1.34
CA PHE A 324 28.69 2.53 -2.01
C PHE A 324 27.48 2.03 -2.81
N LYS A 325 27.53 0.79 -3.34
CA LYS A 325 26.41 0.19 -4.08
C LYS A 325 25.26 -0.08 -3.12
N LEU A 326 25.55 -0.68 -1.97
CA LEU A 326 24.58 -0.93 -0.91
C LEU A 326 23.91 0.38 -0.46
N VAL A 327 24.70 1.40 -0.12
CA VAL A 327 24.20 2.72 0.27
C VAL A 327 23.25 3.28 -0.79
N LYS A 328 23.65 3.26 -2.07
CA LYS A 328 22.83 3.76 -3.18
C LYS A 328 21.51 3.01 -3.32
N THR A 329 21.52 1.69 -3.13
CA THR A 329 20.31 0.86 -3.25
C THR A 329 19.37 1.07 -2.07
N VAL A 330 19.88 1.16 -0.85
CA VAL A 330 19.09 1.46 0.35
C VAL A 330 18.46 2.86 0.25
N ILE A 331 19.21 3.89 -0.19
CA ILE A 331 18.66 5.23 -0.46
C ILE A 331 17.49 5.16 -1.45
N LYS A 332 17.65 4.39 -2.54
CA LYS A 332 16.60 4.25 -3.55
C LYS A 332 15.40 3.48 -3.02
N LEU A 333 15.60 2.42 -2.23
CA LEU A 333 14.53 1.63 -1.64
C LEU A 333 13.70 2.48 -0.68
N LEU A 334 14.33 3.11 0.33
CA LEU A 334 13.67 4.09 1.22
C LEU A 334 13.06 5.27 0.43
N GLY A 335 13.69 5.59 -0.70
CA GLY A 335 13.23 6.53 -1.72
C GLY A 335 11.85 6.20 -2.29
N ARG A 336 11.67 4.95 -2.68
CA ARG A 336 10.51 4.44 -3.42
C ARG A 336 9.40 3.98 -2.50
N THR A 337 9.71 3.42 -1.34
CA THR A 337 8.71 3.08 -0.32
C THR A 337 8.26 4.32 0.43
N ASN A 338 9.13 5.32 0.59
CA ASN A 338 8.82 6.59 1.27
C ASN A 338 8.28 6.39 2.70
N VAL A 339 8.79 5.37 3.41
CA VAL A 339 8.30 4.94 4.73
C VAL A 339 8.28 6.02 5.81
N ILE A 340 9.07 7.09 5.68
CA ILE A 340 9.04 8.20 6.64
C ILE A 340 7.75 9.03 6.53
N ASN A 341 7.27 9.25 5.30
CA ASN A 341 6.06 10.05 5.03
C ASN A 341 4.79 9.19 4.89
N MET A 342 4.97 7.91 4.55
CA MET A 342 3.87 6.99 4.23
C MET A 342 3.46 6.15 5.42
N SER A 343 3.88 6.52 6.63
CA SER A 343 3.50 5.86 7.88
C SER A 343 2.72 6.80 8.78
N SER A 344 1.66 6.25 9.37
CA SER A 344 0.82 6.92 10.38
C SER A 344 1.20 6.50 11.79
#